data_AF-X1VHE3-F1
#
_entry.id   AF-X1VHE3-F1
#
_cell.length_a   1.000
_cell.length_b   1.000
_cell.length_c   1.000
_cell.angle_alpha   90.00
_cell.angle_beta   90.00
_cell.angle_gamma   90.00
#
_symmetry.space_group_name_H-M   'P 1'
#
loop_
_entity.id
_entity.type
_entity.pdbx_description
1 polymer ?
#
loop_
_entity_poly.entity_id
_entity_poly.type
_entity_poly.pdbx_seq_one_letter_code
_entity_poly.pdbx_strand_id
1 'polypeptide(L)'
;AKVGLTAVVMPVVPILAGIFGGRLSTGILLPMLCIADIFAVKYYHRHAEWRYILRLLPWAVLGIALGIVVGGTVNDAQFRHILAAVILVGLVIMIIREFQSGTSRISERWWLSALIGLATGFTSMLTNAAGTLLAIYLFSKKLPKNSYIGTLAWFFMLVNLIKIPAHVFIWKTITLDTLLLDIALAPLILAGALLGIVVVKRIPEKPYRFLIIIMTALAALRLFF
;
A
#
# COMPACT_ATOMS: atom_id res chain seq x y z
N ALA A 1 17.71 -2.62 -0.48
CA ALA A 1 17.01 -3.77 0.15
C ALA A 1 15.54 -3.55 0.61
N LYS A 2 15.10 -2.41 1.20
CA LYS A 2 13.72 -2.31 1.80
C LYS A 2 12.64 -1.62 0.97
N VAL A 3 13.00 -0.96 -0.12
CA VAL A 3 12.03 -0.37 -1.07
C VAL A 3 11.32 -1.49 -1.88
N GLY A 4 11.92 -2.68 -1.94
CA GLY A 4 11.44 -3.81 -2.76
C GLY A 4 10.15 -4.46 -2.28
N LEU A 5 9.86 -4.52 -0.97
CA LEU A 5 8.62 -5.17 -0.51
C LEU A 5 7.37 -4.37 -0.90
N THR A 6 7.44 -3.05 -0.81
CA THR A 6 6.37 -2.14 -1.25
C THR A 6 6.20 -2.16 -2.77
N ALA A 7 7.30 -2.35 -3.50
CA ALA A 7 7.30 -2.44 -4.95
C ALA A 7 6.66 -3.73 -5.50
N VAL A 8 6.66 -4.82 -4.72
CA VAL A 8 6.00 -6.08 -5.10
C VAL A 8 4.47 -5.95 -5.07
N VAL A 9 3.91 -5.11 -4.20
CA VAL A 9 2.44 -4.92 -4.07
C VAL A 9 1.88 -4.00 -5.17
N MET A 10 2.69 -3.07 -5.68
CA MET A 10 2.27 -2.11 -6.73
C MET A 10 1.63 -2.74 -7.97
N PRO A 11 2.17 -3.80 -8.59
CA PRO A 11 1.57 -4.41 -9.77
C PRO A 11 0.38 -5.33 -9.47
N VAL A 12 0.27 -5.90 -8.25
CA VAL A 12 -0.79 -6.87 -7.90
C VAL A 12 -2.16 -6.22 -7.89
N VAL A 13 -2.25 -4.99 -7.38
CA VAL A 13 -3.51 -4.26 -7.23
C VAL A 13 -4.18 -3.99 -8.59
N PRO A 14 -3.51 -3.40 -9.60
CA PRO A 14 -4.09 -3.24 -10.94
C PRO A 14 -4.56 -4.53 -11.60
N ILE A 15 -3.81 -5.63 -11.44
CA ILE A 15 -4.16 -6.92 -12.04
C ILE A 15 -5.48 -7.42 -11.46
N LEU A 16 -5.59 -7.44 -10.14
CA LEU A 16 -6.83 -7.86 -9.47
C LEU A 16 -7.98 -6.89 -9.75
N ALA A 17 -7.72 -5.58 -9.85
CA ALA A 17 -8.75 -4.61 -10.22
C ALA A 17 -9.27 -4.80 -11.65
N GLY A 18 -8.43 -5.27 -12.57
CA GLY A 18 -8.83 -5.65 -13.92
C GLY A 18 -9.67 -6.92 -14.01
N ILE A 19 -9.49 -7.86 -13.05
CA ILE A 19 -10.21 -9.14 -13.02
C ILE A 19 -11.52 -9.03 -12.23
N PHE A 20 -11.47 -8.48 -11.02
CA PHE A 20 -12.57 -8.49 -10.06
C PHE A 20 -13.28 -7.14 -9.92
N GLY A 21 -12.80 -6.10 -10.61
CA GLY A 21 -13.23 -4.73 -10.38
C GLY A 21 -12.44 -4.05 -9.25
N GLY A 22 -12.46 -2.72 -9.26
CA GLY A 22 -11.63 -1.92 -8.36
C GLY A 22 -11.99 -2.09 -6.89
N ARG A 23 -13.27 -2.03 -6.55
CA ARG A 23 -13.74 -2.12 -5.15
C ARG A 23 -13.53 -3.52 -4.56
N LEU A 24 -13.90 -4.58 -5.30
CA LEU A 24 -13.74 -5.97 -4.84
C LEU A 24 -12.27 -6.38 -4.70
N SER A 25 -11.40 -5.96 -5.62
CA SER A 25 -9.96 -6.28 -5.53
C SER A 25 -9.31 -5.78 -4.25
N THR A 26 -9.72 -4.59 -3.78
CA THR A 26 -9.21 -4.04 -2.51
C THR A 26 -9.66 -4.83 -1.28
N GLY A 27 -10.88 -5.38 -1.31
CA GLY A 27 -11.42 -6.22 -0.25
C GLY A 27 -10.75 -7.60 -0.18
N ILE A 28 -10.58 -8.26 -1.34
CA ILE A 28 -9.90 -9.57 -1.45
C ILE A 28 -8.46 -9.49 -0.92
N LEU A 29 -7.74 -8.41 -1.21
CA LEU A 29 -6.36 -8.26 -0.73
C LEU A 29 -6.26 -7.99 0.78
N LEU A 30 -7.30 -7.41 1.40
CA LEU A 30 -7.19 -6.88 2.76
C LEU A 30 -6.88 -7.96 3.82
N PRO A 31 -7.54 -9.14 3.85
CA PRO A 31 -7.22 -10.20 4.80
C PRO A 31 -5.76 -10.66 4.70
N MET A 32 -5.25 -10.80 3.48
CA MET A 32 -3.85 -11.18 3.25
C MET A 32 -2.87 -10.14 3.77
N LEU A 33 -3.17 -8.85 3.53
CA LEU A 33 -2.36 -7.74 4.05
C LEU A 33 -2.37 -7.71 5.57
N CYS A 34 -3.51 -7.96 6.21
CA CYS A 34 -3.60 -8.06 7.67
C CYS A 34 -2.70 -9.19 8.20
N ILE A 35 -2.73 -10.38 7.58
CA ILE A 35 -1.87 -11.50 7.97
C ILE A 35 -0.39 -11.11 7.84
N ALA A 36 0.00 -10.50 6.71
CA ALA A 36 1.36 -10.03 6.48
C ALA A 36 1.81 -9.00 7.53
N ASP A 37 0.92 -8.06 7.88
CA ASP A 37 1.17 -7.07 8.94
C ASP A 37 1.33 -7.74 10.31
N ILE A 38 0.59 -8.83 10.61
CA ILE A 38 0.71 -9.54 11.90
C ILE A 38 2.12 -10.11 12.05
N PHE A 39 2.63 -10.75 11.00
CA PHE A 39 4.00 -11.27 10.99
C PHE A 39 5.03 -10.14 11.11
N ALA A 40 4.83 -9.04 10.37
CA ALA A 40 5.75 -7.89 10.40
C ALA A 40 5.79 -7.23 11.79
N VAL A 41 4.63 -7.01 12.41
CA VAL A 41 4.53 -6.47 13.77
C VAL A 41 5.18 -7.44 14.75
N LYS A 42 4.83 -8.74 14.73
CA LYS A 42 5.42 -9.74 15.63
C LYS A 42 6.95 -9.74 15.60
N TYR A 43 7.55 -9.53 14.44
CA TYR A 43 9.02 -9.49 14.30
C TYR A 43 9.64 -8.14 14.69
N TYR A 44 8.99 -7.02 14.41
CA TYR A 44 9.57 -5.67 14.55
C TYR A 44 8.93 -4.78 15.65
N HIS A 45 8.02 -5.32 16.46
CA HIS A 45 7.16 -4.53 17.36
C HIS A 45 7.93 -3.62 18.33
N ARG A 46 9.12 -4.04 18.81
CA ARG A 46 9.86 -3.36 19.89
C ARG A 46 10.46 -2.00 19.49
N HIS A 47 10.55 -1.69 18.21
CA HIS A 47 11.26 -0.51 17.73
C HIS A 47 10.34 0.59 17.18
N ALA A 48 9.02 0.42 17.27
CA ALA A 48 8.08 1.35 16.65
C ALA A 48 8.07 2.73 17.33
N GLU A 49 8.11 3.77 16.50
CA GLU A 49 8.11 5.17 16.93
C GLU A 49 6.67 5.69 16.95
N TRP A 50 5.97 5.44 18.06
CA TRP A 50 4.55 5.76 18.24
C TRP A 50 4.20 7.23 18.00
N ARG A 51 5.14 8.16 18.23
CA ARG A 51 4.95 9.59 17.96
C ARG A 51 4.52 9.87 16.52
N TYR A 52 5.10 9.16 15.54
CA TYR A 52 4.73 9.36 14.13
C TYR A 52 3.40 8.70 13.82
N ILE A 53 3.13 7.51 14.39
CA ILE A 53 1.88 6.78 14.21
C ILE A 53 0.72 7.63 14.70
N LEU A 54 0.75 8.08 15.95
CA LEU A 54 -0.32 8.87 16.57
C LEU A 54 -0.55 10.23 15.89
N ARG A 55 0.48 10.79 15.24
CA ARG A 55 0.35 12.04 14.48
C ARG A 55 -0.28 11.85 13.11
N LEU A 56 -0.07 10.69 12.48
CA LEU A 56 -0.56 10.38 11.12
C LEU A 56 -1.92 9.69 11.14
N LEU A 57 -2.16 8.83 12.14
CA LEU A 57 -3.31 7.93 12.20
C LEU A 57 -4.66 8.67 12.16
N PRO A 58 -4.89 9.78 12.90
CA PRO A 58 -6.18 10.50 12.83
C PRO A 58 -6.49 11.00 11.42
N TRP A 59 -5.48 11.51 10.72
CA TRP A 59 -5.63 11.96 9.34
C TRP A 59 -5.78 10.80 8.36
N ALA A 60 -5.12 9.68 8.62
CA ALA A 60 -5.33 8.46 7.86
C ALA A 60 -6.75 7.92 8.02
N VAL A 61 -7.33 7.98 9.22
CA VAL A 61 -8.73 7.62 9.46
C VAL A 61 -9.67 8.53 8.66
N LEU A 62 -9.40 9.84 8.65
CA LEU A 62 -10.15 10.78 7.79
C LEU A 62 -9.98 10.45 6.30
N GLY A 63 -8.77 10.11 5.86
CA GLY A 63 -8.50 9.65 4.51
C GLY A 63 -9.26 8.36 4.15
N ILE A 64 -9.32 7.40 5.07
CA ILE A 64 -10.11 6.17 4.92
C ILE A 64 -11.59 6.52 4.82
N ALA A 65 -12.12 7.38 5.68
CA ALA A 65 -13.51 7.83 5.61
C ALA A 65 -13.85 8.47 4.27
N LEU A 66 -12.98 9.36 3.76
CA LEU A 66 -13.10 9.91 2.41
C LEU A 66 -13.05 8.83 1.34
N GLY A 67 -12.15 7.85 1.48
CA GLY A 67 -12.03 6.71 0.59
C GLY A 67 -13.29 5.85 0.56
N ILE A 68 -13.94 5.63 1.72
CA ILE A 68 -15.20 4.89 1.84
C ILE A 68 -16.32 5.60 1.07
N VAL A 69 -16.45 6.92 1.26
CA VAL A 69 -17.48 7.73 0.59
C VAL A 69 -17.24 7.77 -0.91
N VAL A 70 -16.04 8.18 -1.34
CA VAL A 70 -15.70 8.28 -2.76
C VAL A 70 -15.79 6.92 -3.44
N GLY A 71 -15.17 5.89 -2.85
CA GLY A 71 -15.19 4.54 -3.40
C GLY A 71 -16.58 3.93 -3.47
N GLY A 72 -17.51 4.37 -2.60
CA GLY A 72 -18.92 3.99 -2.59
C GLY A 72 -19.78 4.68 -3.66
N THR A 73 -19.47 5.93 -4.00
CA THR A 73 -20.25 6.75 -4.93
C THR A 73 -19.80 6.63 -6.39
N VAL A 74 -18.56 6.24 -6.63
CA VAL A 74 -18.02 6.10 -7.99
C VAL A 74 -18.39 4.76 -8.62
N ASN A 75 -18.60 4.77 -9.93
CA ASN A 75 -18.77 3.54 -10.71
C ASN A 75 -17.43 2.83 -10.94
N ASP A 76 -17.45 1.58 -11.42
CA ASP A 76 -16.22 0.79 -11.59
C ASP A 76 -15.22 1.38 -12.58
N ALA A 77 -15.70 2.09 -13.62
CA ALA A 77 -14.83 2.82 -14.53
C ALA A 77 -14.11 3.95 -13.80
N GLN A 78 -14.83 4.83 -13.10
CA GLN A 78 -14.26 5.92 -12.32
C GLN A 78 -13.32 5.42 -11.23
N PHE A 79 -13.66 4.31 -10.55
CA PHE A 79 -12.78 3.69 -9.57
C PHE A 79 -11.45 3.27 -10.21
N ARG A 80 -11.49 2.61 -11.38
CA ARG A 80 -10.28 2.23 -12.13
C ARG A 80 -9.44 3.44 -12.53
N HIS A 81 -10.07 4.54 -12.96
CA HIS A 81 -9.36 5.79 -13.29
C HIS A 81 -8.69 6.42 -12.06
N ILE A 82 -9.39 6.47 -10.92
CA ILE A 82 -8.83 6.99 -9.66
C ILE A 82 -7.65 6.11 -9.20
N LEU A 83 -7.82 4.79 -9.25
CA LEU A 83 -6.77 3.82 -8.94
C LEU A 83 -5.54 4.04 -9.84
N ALA A 84 -5.74 4.16 -11.14
CA ALA A 84 -4.66 4.38 -12.11
C ALA A 84 -3.95 5.73 -11.88
N ALA A 85 -4.70 6.80 -11.62
CA ALA A 85 -4.15 8.11 -11.29
C ALA A 85 -3.30 8.08 -10.02
N VAL A 86 -3.79 7.44 -8.95
CA VAL A 86 -3.06 7.30 -7.68
C VAL A 86 -1.77 6.48 -7.86
N ILE A 87 -1.82 5.41 -8.66
CA ILE A 87 -0.63 4.60 -8.97
C ILE A 87 0.38 5.40 -9.80
N LEU A 88 -0.06 6.13 -10.83
CA LEU A 88 0.81 6.99 -11.63
C LEU A 88 1.46 8.09 -10.79
N VAL A 89 0.71 8.76 -9.92
CA VAL A 89 1.25 9.75 -8.99
C VAL A 89 2.28 9.10 -8.06
N GLY A 90 1.98 7.93 -7.50
CA GLY A 90 2.93 7.16 -6.69
C GLY A 90 4.21 6.80 -7.45
N LEU A 91 4.09 6.41 -8.72
CA LEU A 91 5.21 6.09 -9.60
C LEU A 91 6.06 7.33 -9.91
N VAL A 92 5.42 8.46 -10.24
CA VAL A 92 6.10 9.74 -10.50
C VAL A 92 6.86 10.20 -9.27
N ILE A 93 6.24 10.16 -8.09
CA ILE A 93 6.91 10.50 -6.83
C ILE A 93 8.10 9.56 -6.58
N MET A 94 7.94 8.25 -6.82
CA MET A 94 9.02 7.27 -6.67
C MET A 94 10.20 7.60 -7.60
N ILE A 95 9.94 7.94 -8.86
CA ILE A 95 10.94 8.31 -9.85
C ILE A 95 11.65 9.61 -9.45
N ILE A 96 10.90 10.68 -9.13
CA ILE A 96 11.45 11.99 -8.74
C ILE A 96 12.40 11.84 -7.55
N ARG A 97 12.01 11.08 -6.52
CA ARG A 97 12.85 10.90 -5.34
C ARG A 97 14.12 10.14 -5.63
N GLU A 98 14.13 9.27 -6.63
CA GLU A 98 15.33 8.52 -6.95
C GLU A 98 16.32 9.32 -7.79
N PHE A 99 15.85 10.31 -8.55
CA PHE A 99 16.71 11.31 -9.17
C PHE A 99 17.14 12.41 -8.18
N GLN A 100 16.34 12.68 -7.15
CA GLN A 100 16.71 13.52 -6.02
C GLN A 100 17.48 12.70 -4.98
N SER A 101 18.70 12.30 -5.29
CA SER A 101 19.67 11.69 -4.35
C SER A 101 20.15 12.65 -3.24
N GLY A 102 19.30 13.57 -2.80
CA GLY A 102 19.55 14.57 -1.77
C GLY A 102 18.61 14.43 -0.59
N THR A 103 19.16 14.52 0.62
CA THR A 103 18.42 14.52 1.89
C THR A 103 17.58 15.78 2.04
N SER A 104 16.49 15.92 1.28
CA SER A 104 15.51 16.97 1.54
C SER A 104 14.80 16.63 2.85
N ARG A 105 15.18 17.34 3.91
CA ARG A 105 14.48 17.31 5.20
C ARG A 105 13.05 17.79 4.91
N ILE A 106 12.10 16.86 4.81
CA ILE A 106 10.69 17.23 4.77
C ILE A 106 10.40 17.89 6.12
N SER A 107 10.16 19.20 6.04
CA SER A 107 9.95 20.11 7.17
C SER A 107 9.00 19.48 8.20
N GLU A 108 9.27 19.65 9.50
CA GLU A 108 8.45 19.09 10.60
C GLU A 108 7.10 19.79 10.80
N ARG A 109 6.55 20.37 9.74
CA ARG A 109 5.28 21.08 9.81
C ARG A 109 4.15 20.08 10.04
N TRP A 110 3.26 20.45 10.94
CA TRP A 110 2.13 19.61 11.35
C TRP A 110 1.17 19.32 10.19
N TRP A 111 0.96 20.29 9.30
CA TRP A 111 0.10 20.14 8.12
C TRP A 111 0.65 19.14 7.10
N LEU A 112 1.97 18.95 7.02
CA LEU A 112 2.56 17.91 6.14
C LEU A 112 2.20 16.51 6.63
N SER A 113 2.17 16.32 7.95
CA SER A 113 1.75 15.04 8.54
C SER A 113 0.25 14.83 8.33
N ALA A 114 -0.55 15.90 8.36
CA ALA A 114 -1.97 15.83 8.04
C ALA A 114 -2.22 15.43 6.58
N LEU A 115 -1.58 16.12 5.63
CA LEU A 115 -1.71 15.83 4.20
C LEU A 115 -1.26 14.41 3.87
N ILE A 116 -0.12 13.97 4.42
CA ILE A 116 0.41 12.64 4.18
C ILE A 116 -0.45 11.57 4.82
N GLY A 117 -0.93 11.79 6.05
CA GLY A 117 -1.86 10.87 6.71
C GLY A 117 -3.13 10.70 5.90
N LEU A 118 -3.76 11.82 5.50
CA LEU A 118 -4.98 11.83 4.68
C LEU A 118 -4.76 11.11 3.33
N ALA A 119 -3.70 11.47 2.60
CA ALA A 119 -3.35 10.81 1.34
C ALA A 119 -3.09 9.31 1.54
N THR A 120 -2.35 8.93 2.59
CA THR A 120 -2.04 7.53 2.90
C THR A 120 -3.32 6.75 3.21
N GLY A 121 -4.22 7.30 4.02
CA GLY A 121 -5.50 6.66 4.33
C GLY A 121 -6.41 6.49 3.11
N PHE A 122 -6.57 7.57 2.33
CA PHE A 122 -7.37 7.58 1.11
C PHE A 122 -6.84 6.59 0.06
N THR A 123 -5.55 6.67 -0.23
CA THR A 123 -4.88 5.74 -1.14
C THR A 123 -4.95 4.31 -0.62
N SER A 124 -4.79 4.08 0.69
CA SER A 124 -4.85 2.73 1.25
C SER A 124 -6.23 2.10 1.09
N MET A 125 -7.30 2.89 1.27
CA MET A 125 -8.67 2.42 1.11
C MET A 125 -8.98 2.05 -0.35
N LEU A 126 -8.57 2.90 -1.30
CA LEU A 126 -8.91 2.70 -2.71
C LEU A 126 -7.97 1.73 -3.44
N THR A 127 -6.74 1.56 -2.98
CA THR A 127 -5.71 0.88 -3.76
C THR A 127 -4.85 -0.09 -2.96
N ASN A 128 -4.93 -0.13 -1.63
CA ASN A 128 -3.99 -0.88 -0.79
C ASN A 128 -2.49 -0.56 -1.04
N ALA A 129 -2.16 0.48 -1.81
CA ALA A 129 -0.80 0.78 -2.27
C ALA A 129 -0.20 2.04 -1.62
N ALA A 130 -0.72 2.44 -0.45
CA ALA A 130 -0.26 3.63 0.27
C ALA A 130 1.12 3.48 0.92
N GLY A 131 1.69 2.27 0.90
CA GLY A 131 3.01 1.95 1.45
C GLY A 131 4.11 2.92 1.00
N THR A 132 4.08 3.32 -0.28
CA THR A 132 5.10 4.20 -0.85
C THR A 132 5.03 5.61 -0.27
N LEU A 133 3.84 6.16 -0.07
CA LEU A 133 3.66 7.52 0.49
C LEU A 133 4.18 7.60 1.93
N LEU A 134 3.82 6.62 2.76
CA LEU A 134 4.25 6.59 4.15
C LEU A 134 5.75 6.26 4.28
N ALA A 135 6.25 5.32 3.49
CA ALA A 135 7.67 5.01 3.40
C ALA A 135 8.48 6.28 3.08
N ILE A 136 8.01 7.08 2.13
CA ILE A 136 8.64 8.33 1.72
C ILE A 136 8.75 9.32 2.89
N TYR A 137 7.66 9.49 3.62
CA TYR A 137 7.60 10.35 4.80
C TYR A 137 8.54 9.87 5.90
N LEU A 138 8.47 8.60 6.30
CA LEU A 138 9.31 8.07 7.39
C LEU A 138 10.80 8.01 7.00
N PHE A 139 11.12 7.79 5.73
CA PHE A 139 12.49 7.84 5.24
C PHE A 139 13.09 9.25 5.39
N SER A 140 12.29 10.29 5.18
CA SER A 140 12.74 11.68 5.39
C SER A 140 13.06 11.99 6.86
N LYS A 141 12.55 11.19 7.80
CA LYS A 141 12.79 11.33 9.24
C LYS A 141 14.06 10.63 9.74
N LYS A 142 14.84 10.01 8.83
CA LYS A 142 16.12 9.36 9.13
C LYS A 142 16.06 8.36 10.30
N LEU A 143 14.95 7.65 10.42
CA LEU A 143 14.77 6.65 11.48
C LEU A 143 15.76 5.49 11.34
N PRO A 144 16.24 4.91 12.46
CA PRO A 144 16.98 3.67 12.42
C PRO A 144 16.22 2.58 11.66
N LYS A 145 16.96 1.68 11.02
CA LYS A 145 16.44 0.61 10.15
C LYS A 145 15.28 -0.18 10.78
N ASN A 146 15.38 -0.51 12.07
CA ASN A 146 14.37 -1.29 12.79
C ASN A 146 13.17 -0.43 13.18
N SER A 147 13.42 0.81 13.63
CA SER A 147 12.37 1.77 13.95
C SER A 147 11.52 2.12 12.73
N TYR A 148 12.15 2.27 11.57
CA TYR A 148 11.47 2.50 10.30
C TYR A 148 10.50 1.36 9.95
N ILE A 149 10.92 0.09 10.02
CA ILE A 149 9.99 -1.02 9.73
C ILE A 149 8.92 -1.13 10.80
N GLY A 150 9.31 -1.10 12.08
CA GLY A 150 8.37 -1.28 13.17
C GLY A 150 7.25 -0.25 13.11
N THR A 151 7.60 1.00 12.78
CA THR A 151 6.62 2.08 12.60
C THR A 151 5.71 1.84 11.40
N LEU A 152 6.26 1.41 10.25
CA LEU A 152 5.44 1.06 9.07
C LEU A 152 4.48 -0.10 9.37
N ALA A 153 4.99 -1.18 9.98
CA ALA A 153 4.22 -2.38 10.28
C ALA A 153 3.06 -2.08 11.23
N TRP A 154 3.31 -1.35 12.32
CA TRP A 154 2.24 -0.94 13.23
C TRP A 154 1.24 0.01 12.58
N PHE A 155 1.71 0.96 11.77
CA PHE A 155 0.81 1.89 11.11
C PHE A 155 -0.12 1.18 10.13
N PHE A 156 0.41 0.30 9.26
CA PHE A 156 -0.41 -0.42 8.29
C PHE A 156 -1.30 -1.48 8.96
N MET A 157 -0.83 -2.13 10.02
CA MET A 157 -1.69 -2.96 10.87
C MET A 157 -2.92 -2.19 11.34
N LEU A 158 -2.73 -1.03 11.98
CA LEU A 158 -3.84 -0.23 12.50
C LEU A 158 -4.76 0.27 11.37
N VAL A 159 -4.20 0.77 10.28
CA VAL A 159 -4.97 1.22 9.11
C VAL A 159 -5.79 0.07 8.50
N ASN A 160 -5.20 -1.11 8.34
CA ASN A 160 -5.87 -2.27 7.76
C ASN A 160 -6.94 -2.82 8.70
N LEU A 161 -6.70 -2.86 10.01
CA LEU A 161 -7.73 -3.20 11.00
C LEU A 161 -8.92 -2.24 10.95
N ILE A 162 -8.68 -0.93 10.82
CA ILE A 162 -9.74 0.09 10.68
C ILE A 162 -10.55 -0.10 9.39
N LYS A 163 -9.92 -0.61 8.33
CA LYS A 163 -10.58 -0.88 7.04
C LYS A 163 -11.47 -2.12 7.09
N ILE A 164 -11.18 -3.13 7.92
CA ILE A 164 -11.96 -4.38 7.98
C ILE A 164 -13.47 -4.09 8.16
N PRO A 165 -13.92 -3.31 9.17
CA PRO A 165 -15.34 -2.97 9.30
C PRO A 165 -15.92 -2.30 8.06
N ALA A 166 -15.16 -1.42 7.40
CA ALA A 166 -15.63 -0.77 6.18
C ALA A 166 -15.83 -1.76 5.03
N HIS A 167 -14.91 -2.71 4.85
CA HIS A 167 -15.04 -3.74 3.81
C HIS A 167 -16.10 -4.79 4.10
N VAL A 168 -16.34 -5.12 5.37
CA VAL A 168 -17.36 -6.09 5.79
C VAL A 168 -18.76 -5.47 5.77
N PHE A 169 -18.95 -4.32 6.43
CA PHE A 169 -20.28 -3.76 6.66
C PHE A 169 -20.74 -2.77 5.59
N ILE A 170 -19.84 -1.94 5.06
CA ILE A 170 -20.20 -0.84 4.15
C ILE A 170 -20.09 -1.32 2.70
N TRP A 171 -18.90 -1.77 2.30
CA TRP A 171 -18.64 -2.19 0.92
C TRP A 171 -19.03 -3.64 0.63
N LYS A 172 -19.22 -4.48 1.66
CA LYS A 172 -19.58 -5.91 1.55
C LYS A 172 -18.67 -6.68 0.58
N THR A 173 -17.39 -6.33 0.59
CA THR A 173 -16.36 -6.92 -0.28
C THR A 173 -15.60 -8.06 0.38
N ILE A 174 -15.69 -8.17 1.71
CA ILE A 174 -15.18 -9.32 2.46
C ILE A 174 -16.38 -10.15 2.88
N THR A 175 -16.60 -11.25 2.18
CA THR A 175 -17.61 -12.27 2.44
C THR A 175 -16.96 -13.62 2.74
N LEU A 176 -17.76 -14.61 3.14
CA LEU A 176 -17.26 -15.98 3.32
C LEU A 176 -16.66 -16.53 2.01
N ASP A 177 -17.27 -16.23 0.86
CA ASP A 177 -16.79 -16.69 -0.44
C ASP A 177 -15.42 -16.09 -0.79
N THR A 178 -15.22 -14.80 -0.54
CA THR A 178 -13.92 -14.16 -0.77
C THR A 178 -12.86 -14.67 0.19
N LEU A 179 -13.22 -14.99 1.44
CA LEU A 179 -12.29 -15.59 2.40
C LEU A 179 -11.91 -17.03 2.02
N LEU A 180 -12.85 -17.82 1.50
CA LEU A 180 -12.58 -19.15 0.97
C LEU A 180 -11.67 -19.08 -0.26
N LEU A 181 -11.91 -18.10 -1.14
CA LEU A 181 -11.04 -17.80 -2.27
C LEU A 181 -9.63 -17.42 -1.80
N ASP A 182 -9.51 -16.57 -0.77
CA ASP A 182 -8.21 -16.19 -0.19
C ASP A 182 -7.46 -17.40 0.36
N ILE A 183 -8.16 -18.30 1.07
CA ILE A 183 -7.57 -19.54 1.60
C ILE A 183 -7.13 -20.46 0.46
N ALA A 184 -7.95 -20.61 -0.58
CA ALA A 184 -7.62 -21.44 -1.73
C ALA A 184 -6.41 -20.89 -2.52
N LEU A 185 -6.28 -19.57 -2.60
CA LEU A 185 -5.17 -18.90 -3.27
C LEU A 185 -3.94 -18.74 -2.38
N ALA A 186 -4.07 -18.83 -1.05
CA ALA A 186 -2.97 -18.61 -0.11
C ALA A 186 -1.73 -19.47 -0.41
N PRO A 187 -1.82 -20.78 -0.73
CA PRO A 187 -0.65 -21.58 -1.08
C PRO A 187 0.05 -21.08 -2.34
N LEU A 188 -0.72 -20.71 -3.37
CA LEU A 188 -0.18 -20.20 -4.63
C LEU A 188 0.51 -18.85 -4.44
N ILE A 189 -0.09 -17.97 -3.63
CA ILE A 189 0.47 -16.65 -3.32
C ILE A 189 1.72 -16.78 -2.46
N LEU A 190 1.73 -17.68 -1.47
CA LEU A 190 2.92 -17.98 -0.66
C LEU A 190 4.04 -18.54 -1.52
N ALA A 191 3.73 -19.48 -2.42
CA ALA A 191 4.70 -20.02 -3.37
C ALA A 191 5.25 -18.91 -4.28
N GLY A 192 4.37 -18.06 -4.82
CA GLY A 192 4.75 -16.90 -5.64
C GLY A 192 5.62 -15.89 -4.88
N ALA A 193 5.32 -15.62 -3.61
CA ALA A 193 6.11 -14.74 -2.76
C ALA A 193 7.50 -15.33 -2.46
N LEU A 194 7.58 -16.63 -2.16
CA LEU A 194 8.86 -17.32 -1.94
C LEU A 194 9.72 -17.34 -3.21
N LEU A 195 9.12 -17.68 -4.35
CA LEU A 195 9.77 -17.59 -5.65
C LEU A 195 10.23 -16.16 -5.95
N GLY A 196 9.38 -15.17 -5.68
CA GLY A 196 9.72 -13.75 -5.81
C GLY A 196 10.94 -13.38 -4.97
N ILE A 197 11.02 -13.80 -3.71
CA ILE A 197 12.19 -13.55 -2.86
C ILE A 197 13.46 -14.17 -3.46
N VAL A 198 13.37 -15.39 -3.98
CA VAL A 198 14.53 -16.08 -4.59
C VAL A 198 14.96 -15.39 -5.87
N VAL A 199 14.01 -15.03 -6.74
CA VAL A 199 14.26 -14.36 -8.02
C VAL A 199 14.82 -12.95 -7.79
N VAL A 200 14.20 -12.15 -6.91
CA VAL A 200 14.64 -10.78 -6.61
C VAL A 200 16.05 -10.76 -6.02
N LYS A 201 16.44 -11.76 -5.23
CA LYS A 201 17.82 -11.89 -4.73
C LYS A 201 18.86 -12.09 -5.84
N ARG A 202 18.45 -12.58 -7.01
CA ARG A 202 19.34 -12.84 -8.16
C ARG A 202 19.39 -11.69 -9.17
N ILE A 203 18.46 -10.74 -9.11
CA ILE A 203 18.40 -9.63 -10.06
C ILE A 203 19.19 -8.43 -9.49
N PRO A 204 20.12 -7.83 -10.25
CA PRO A 204 20.80 -6.61 -9.85
C PRO A 204 19.81 -5.44 -9.62
N GLU A 205 20.13 -4.50 -8.73
CA GLU A 205 19.18 -3.47 -8.30
C GLU A 205 18.62 -2.60 -9.46
N LYS A 206 19.46 -2.24 -10.44
CA LYS A 206 19.06 -1.41 -11.59
C LYS A 206 18.01 -2.07 -12.51
N PRO A 207 18.21 -3.29 -13.05
CA PRO A 207 17.21 -3.95 -13.90
C PRO A 207 15.93 -4.33 -13.13
N TYR A 208 16.03 -4.73 -11.86
CA TYR A 208 14.85 -5.00 -11.03
C TYR A 208 13.96 -3.76 -10.91
N ARG A 209 14.58 -2.60 -10.69
CA ARG A 209 13.87 -1.33 -10.61
C ARG A 209 13.19 -0.97 -11.93
N PHE A 210 13.88 -1.10 -13.05
CA PHE A 210 13.31 -0.80 -14.37
C PHE A 210 12.11 -1.72 -14.67
N LEU A 211 12.21 -3.00 -14.32
CA LEU A 211 11.12 -3.97 -14.44
C LEU A 211 9.87 -3.54 -13.65
N ILE A 212 10.02 -3.15 -12.38
CA ILE A 212 8.89 -2.69 -11.55
C ILE A 212 8.23 -1.45 -12.16
N ILE A 213 9.02 -0.47 -12.62
CA ILE A 213 8.50 0.76 -13.20
C ILE A 213 7.69 0.45 -14.46
N ILE A 214 8.22 -0.38 -15.36
CA ILE A 214 7.52 -0.79 -16.58
C ILE A 214 6.24 -1.55 -16.24
N MET A 215 6.32 -2.57 -15.37
CA MET A 215 5.15 -3.38 -15.02
C MET A 215 4.05 -2.55 -14.37
N THR A 216 4.41 -1.63 -13.49
CA THR A 216 3.46 -0.73 -12.83
C THR A 216 2.85 0.26 -13.83
N ALA A 217 3.65 0.81 -14.74
CA ALA A 217 3.17 1.71 -15.79
C ALA A 217 2.22 0.99 -16.75
N LEU A 218 2.59 -0.20 -17.24
CA LEU A 218 1.74 -1.02 -18.12
C LEU A 218 0.42 -1.39 -17.45
N ALA A 219 0.46 -1.78 -16.17
CA ALA A 219 -0.73 -2.16 -15.44
C ALA A 219 -1.64 -0.94 -15.16
N ALA A 220 -1.07 0.23 -14.87
CA ALA A 220 -1.82 1.48 -14.74
C ALA A 220 -2.44 1.93 -16.07
N LEU A 221 -1.71 1.83 -17.19
CA LEU A 221 -2.24 2.15 -18.51
C LEU A 221 -3.40 1.22 -18.90
N ARG A 222 -3.29 -0.08 -18.62
CA ARG A 222 -4.38 -1.04 -18.86
C ARG A 222 -5.63 -0.78 -18.01
N LEU A 223 -5.54 -0.02 -16.92
CA LEU A 223 -6.73 0.39 -16.17
C LEU A 223 -7.48 1.56 -16.83
N PHE A 224 -6.82 2.33 -17.70
CA PHE A 224 -7.42 3.45 -18.45
C PHE A 224 -8.10 3.01 -19.75
N PHE A 225 -7.56 1.99 -20.43
CA PHE A 225 -8.04 1.47 -21.72
C PHE A 225 -8.74 0.12 -21.53
#